data_AF-A0A183AE59-F1
#
_entry.id   AF-A0A183AE59-F1
#
_cell.length_a   1.000
_cell.length_b   1.000
_cell.length_c   1.000
_cell.angle_alpha   90.00
_cell.angle_beta   90.00
_cell.angle_gamma   90.00
#
_symmetry.space_group_name_H-M   'P 1'
#
loop_
_entity.id
_entity.type
_entity.pdbx_description
1 polymer ?
#
loop_
_entity_poly.entity_id
_entity_poly.type
_entity_poly.pdbx_seq_one_letter_code
_entity_poly.pdbx_strand_id
1 'polypeptide(L)'
;MLPHKPTDIQFLEPVKYPTQIFSARASLFHTGYQCLQVKKTQSEDFVIYAGRINLKADRFKLKDLSTDWFKCLLFVSGLQSSADAELRNRTLSQTENSPDLTLHNITDECQRIQNIEMDSALIAKDSEYNNVNHLQVSPKKRKACNTPTKAKSRPSTARWKCGDWHFVKYGP
;
A
#
# COMPACT_ATOMS: atom_id res chain seq x y z
N MET A 1 45.48 46.50 -0.36
CA MET A 1 45.20 45.66 0.81
C MET A 1 45.92 44.33 0.60
N LEU A 2 46.74 43.89 1.55
CA LEU A 2 47.52 42.66 1.42
C LEU A 2 46.65 41.43 1.79
N PRO A 3 46.74 40.28 1.10
CA PRO A 3 46.02 39.08 1.51
C PRO A 3 46.63 38.53 2.81
N HIS A 4 45.78 38.08 3.74
CA HIS A 4 46.22 37.47 4.99
C HIS A 4 47.02 36.19 4.75
N LYS A 5 48.01 35.94 5.61
CA LYS A 5 48.87 34.75 5.58
C LYS A 5 48.05 33.49 5.92
N PRO A 6 48.41 32.30 5.38
CA PRO A 6 47.63 31.07 5.51
C PRO A 6 47.55 30.47 6.93
N THR A 7 48.17 31.13 7.92
CA THR A 7 48.35 30.58 9.27
C THR A 7 47.20 30.94 10.23
N ASP A 8 46.23 31.75 9.80
CA ASP A 8 45.10 32.20 10.63
C ASP A 8 43.78 31.46 10.34
N ILE A 9 43.79 30.35 9.62
CA ILE A 9 42.59 29.52 9.47
C ILE A 9 42.57 28.53 10.64
N GLN A 10 41.90 28.93 11.72
CA GLN A 10 41.49 28.02 12.78
C GLN A 10 40.74 26.84 12.15
N PHE A 11 41.30 25.64 12.24
CA PHE A 11 40.64 24.40 11.84
C PHE A 11 39.58 24.03 12.88
N LEU A 12 38.57 24.89 13.04
CA LEU A 12 37.37 24.63 13.80
C LEU A 12 36.19 24.79 12.84
N GLU A 13 35.68 23.62 12.44
CA GLU A 13 34.56 23.35 11.53
C GLU A 13 34.83 23.58 10.03
N PRO A 14 34.98 22.46 9.30
CA PRO A 14 33.85 22.02 8.48
C PRO A 14 33.71 20.49 8.43
N VAL A 15 33.31 19.85 9.53
CA VAL A 15 32.83 18.45 9.49
C VAL A 15 31.32 18.31 9.56
N LYS A 16 30.57 19.40 9.80
CA LYS A 16 29.10 19.39 9.87
C LYS A 16 28.43 19.15 8.51
N TYR A 17 29.00 19.65 7.42
CA TYR A 17 28.41 19.52 6.08
C TYR A 17 28.66 18.14 5.42
N PRO A 18 29.87 17.56 5.50
CA PRO A 18 30.12 16.24 4.90
C PRO A 18 29.40 15.09 5.59
N THR A 19 29.17 15.16 6.91
CA THR A 19 28.42 14.10 7.61
C THR A 19 26.95 14.05 7.19
N GLN A 20 26.33 15.20 6.87
CA GLN A 20 24.92 15.22 6.47
C GLN A 20 24.66 14.58 5.10
N ILE A 21 25.65 14.59 4.21
CA ILE A 21 25.55 14.05 2.83
C ILE A 21 26.06 12.60 2.78
N PHE A 22 27.06 12.25 3.60
CA PHE A 22 27.67 10.90 3.61
C PHE A 22 27.21 9.99 4.75
N SER A 23 26.53 10.50 5.78
CA SER A 23 25.77 9.62 6.68
C SER A 23 24.52 9.20 5.92
N ALA A 24 24.48 7.96 5.45
CA ALA A 24 23.19 7.34 5.19
C ALA A 24 22.37 7.50 6.48
N ARG A 25 21.35 8.37 6.47
CA ARG A 25 20.37 8.45 7.56
C ARG A 25 19.57 7.16 7.50
N ALA A 26 20.16 6.08 8.00
CA ALA A 26 19.43 4.86 8.28
C ALA A 26 18.28 5.25 9.22
N SER A 27 17.05 4.95 8.82
CA SER A 27 15.89 5.20 9.67
C SER A 27 16.05 4.47 11.00
N LEU A 28 15.34 4.93 12.04
CA LEU A 28 15.32 4.24 13.33
C LEU A 28 14.90 2.77 13.15
N PHE A 29 13.93 2.52 12.27
CA PHE A 29 13.53 1.18 11.88
C PHE A 29 14.70 0.38 11.31
N HIS A 30 15.43 0.92 10.33
CA HIS A 30 16.56 0.19 9.71
C HIS A 30 17.62 -0.19 10.74
N THR A 31 17.98 0.75 11.62
CA THR A 31 19.00 0.51 12.65
C THR A 31 18.53 -0.51 13.69
N GLY A 32 17.26 -0.44 14.08
CA GLY A 32 16.64 -1.42 14.98
C GLY A 32 16.53 -2.81 14.36
N TYR A 33 16.10 -2.89 13.10
CA TYR A 33 15.99 -4.16 12.39
C TYR A 33 17.37 -4.82 12.20
N GLN A 34 18.42 -4.02 11.93
CA GLN A 34 19.78 -4.52 11.91
C GLN A 34 20.24 -5.05 13.28
N CYS A 35 19.79 -4.44 14.38
CA CYS A 35 20.09 -4.91 15.73
C CYS A 35 19.45 -6.29 15.98
N LEU A 36 18.21 -6.51 15.52
CA LEU A 36 17.51 -7.81 15.62
C LEU A 36 18.18 -8.92 14.79
N GLN A 37 18.90 -8.56 13.73
CA GLN A 37 19.57 -9.52 12.85
C GLN A 37 20.96 -9.96 13.32
N VAL A 38 21.47 -9.43 14.44
CA VAL A 38 22.83 -9.74 14.92
C VAL A 38 22.91 -11.21 15.35
N LYS A 39 23.61 -12.02 14.55
CA LYS A 39 23.91 -13.42 14.83
C LYS A 39 25.41 -13.63 14.96
N LYS A 40 25.82 -14.45 15.92
CA LYS A 40 27.22 -14.83 16.11
C LYS A 40 27.68 -15.68 14.91
N THR A 41 28.88 -15.43 14.40
CA THR A 41 29.46 -16.29 13.36
C THR A 41 30.26 -17.44 13.97
N GLN A 42 30.60 -18.44 13.16
CA GLN A 42 31.34 -19.62 13.64
C GLN A 42 32.77 -19.27 14.09
N SER A 43 33.41 -18.32 13.41
CA SER A 43 34.79 -17.89 13.69
C SER A 43 34.93 -16.77 14.72
N GLU A 44 33.82 -16.16 15.13
CA GLU A 44 33.82 -15.03 16.06
C GLU A 44 33.88 -15.51 17.51
N ASP A 45 34.69 -14.86 18.36
CA ASP A 45 34.67 -15.10 19.80
C ASP A 45 33.53 -14.34 20.50
N PHE A 46 33.26 -14.68 21.77
CA PHE A 46 32.16 -14.08 22.51
C PHE A 46 32.37 -12.61 22.88
N VAL A 47 33.62 -12.15 23.04
CA VAL A 47 33.94 -10.76 23.39
C VAL A 47 33.66 -9.86 22.19
N ILE A 48 34.09 -10.26 21.00
CA ILE A 48 33.82 -9.55 19.75
C ILE A 48 32.32 -9.55 19.44
N TYR A 49 31.65 -10.69 19.63
CA TYR A 49 30.19 -10.78 19.44
C TYR A 49 29.43 -9.84 20.38
N ALA A 50 29.76 -9.83 21.67
CA ALA A 50 29.16 -8.93 22.65
C ALA A 50 29.42 -7.45 22.30
N GLY A 51 30.64 -7.13 21.86
CA GLY A 51 31.00 -5.79 21.40
C GLY A 51 30.13 -5.32 20.22
N ARG A 52 29.84 -6.19 19.25
CA ARG A 52 28.95 -5.88 18.12
C ARG A 52 27.50 -5.67 18.54
N ILE A 53 26.99 -6.46 19.48
CA ILE A 53 25.64 -6.27 20.05
C ILE A 53 25.56 -4.89 20.69
N ASN A 54 26.51 -4.53 21.56
CA ASN A 54 26.53 -3.24 22.22
C ASN A 54 26.58 -2.08 21.22
N LEU A 55 27.48 -2.17 20.22
CA LEU A 55 27.58 -1.16 19.18
C LEU A 55 26.27 -0.97 18.39
N LYS A 56 25.55 -2.05 18.09
CA LYS A 56 24.27 -2.00 17.38
C LYS A 56 23.15 -1.45 18.27
N ALA A 57 23.10 -1.85 19.53
CA ALA A 57 22.14 -1.34 20.51
C ALA A 57 22.32 0.16 20.77
N ASP A 58 23.56 0.63 20.87
CA ASP A 58 23.88 2.05 21.05
C ASP A 58 23.51 2.87 19.80
N ARG A 59 23.82 2.38 18.60
CA ARG A 59 23.39 3.02 17.33
C ARG A 59 21.88 3.10 17.19
N PHE A 60 21.19 2.05 17.62
CA PHE A 60 19.73 1.99 17.64
C PHE A 60 19.12 2.89 18.72
N LYS A 61 19.93 3.43 19.65
CA LYS A 61 19.46 4.20 20.81
C LYS A 61 18.43 3.41 21.63
N LEU A 62 18.70 2.12 21.85
CA LEU A 62 17.77 1.21 22.51
C LEU A 62 17.28 1.73 23.88
N LYS A 63 18.14 2.46 24.60
CA LYS A 63 17.84 3.04 25.92
C LYS A 63 16.81 4.17 25.88
N ASP A 64 16.68 4.86 24.74
CA ASP A 64 15.84 6.03 24.58
C ASP A 64 14.47 5.69 23.99
N LEU A 65 14.24 4.42 23.63
CA LEU A 65 13.02 3.98 22.96
C LEU A 65 11.93 3.59 23.96
N SER A 66 10.69 3.93 23.60
CA SER A 66 9.53 3.41 24.31
C SER A 66 9.42 1.89 24.10
N THR A 67 8.92 1.20 25.11
CA THR A 67 8.67 -0.25 25.02
C THR A 67 7.69 -0.56 23.89
N ASP A 68 6.71 0.31 23.63
CA ASP A 68 5.75 0.14 22.56
C ASP A 68 6.37 0.29 21.17
N TRP A 69 7.30 1.23 20.99
CA TRP A 69 8.05 1.34 19.74
C TRP A 69 8.81 0.05 19.44
N PHE A 70 9.47 -0.55 20.44
CA PHE A 70 10.17 -1.83 20.26
C PHE A 70 9.23 -2.98 19.90
N LYS A 71 8.03 -3.04 20.51
CA LYS A 71 6.98 -4.01 20.12
C LYS A 71 6.54 -3.81 18.66
N CYS A 72 6.36 -2.57 18.23
CA CYS A 72 6.01 -2.22 16.85
C CYS A 72 7.10 -2.65 15.86
N LEU A 73 8.38 -2.43 16.19
CA LEU A 73 9.52 -2.92 15.40
C LEU A 73 9.47 -4.44 15.25
N LEU A 74 9.27 -5.17 16.35
CA LEU A 74 9.16 -6.64 16.34
C LEU A 74 8.02 -7.10 15.44
N PHE A 75 6.83 -6.50 15.57
CA PHE A 75 5.67 -6.84 14.76
C PHE A 75 5.94 -6.69 13.27
N VAL A 76 6.41 -5.50 12.85
CA VAL A 76 6.71 -5.21 11.43
C VAL A 76 7.84 -6.10 10.91
N SER A 77 8.84 -6.42 11.73
CA SER A 77 9.95 -7.30 11.34
C SER A 77 9.49 -8.74 11.02
N GLY A 78 8.34 -9.16 11.55
CA GLY A 78 7.74 -10.47 11.28
C GLY A 78 6.93 -10.53 9.98
N LEU A 79 6.57 -9.38 9.39
CA LEU A 79 5.74 -9.30 8.18
C LEU A 79 6.57 -9.57 6.92
N GLN A 80 6.87 -10.83 6.62
CA GLN A 80 7.73 -11.20 5.48
C GLN A 80 6.96 -11.41 4.17
N SER A 81 5.65 -11.64 4.24
CA SER A 81 4.83 -11.89 3.05
C SER A 81 4.69 -10.63 2.19
N SER A 82 4.57 -10.81 0.87
CA SER A 82 4.20 -9.72 -0.03
C SER A 82 2.79 -9.21 0.21
N ALA A 83 1.90 -10.04 0.78
CA ALA A 83 0.54 -9.64 1.17
C ALA A 83 0.56 -8.54 2.25
N ASP A 84 1.59 -8.52 3.10
CA ASP A 84 1.69 -7.55 4.20
C ASP A 84 2.44 -6.26 3.78
N ALA A 85 2.77 -6.12 2.49
CA ALA A 85 3.61 -5.02 2.02
C ALA A 85 2.98 -3.64 2.27
N GLU A 86 1.67 -3.52 2.12
CA GLU A 86 0.97 -2.26 2.39
C GLU A 86 1.05 -1.88 3.87
N LEU A 87 0.73 -2.82 4.77
CA LEU A 87 0.79 -2.62 6.21
C LEU A 87 2.22 -2.26 6.66
N ARG A 88 3.23 -2.97 6.15
CA ARG A 88 4.64 -2.64 6.41
C ARG A 88 4.97 -1.21 6.00
N ASN A 89 4.64 -0.82 4.77
CA ASN A 89 5.00 0.50 4.25
C ASN A 89 4.31 1.62 5.05
N ARG A 90 3.04 1.44 5.41
CA ARG A 90 2.31 2.41 6.24
C ARG A 90 2.89 2.52 7.65
N THR A 91 3.17 1.38 8.29
CA THR A 91 3.75 1.36 9.64
C THR A 91 5.14 1.98 9.66
N LEU A 92 5.97 1.70 8.64
CA LEU A 92 7.28 2.33 8.48
C LEU A 92 7.17 3.86 8.39
N SER A 93 6.21 4.37 7.61
CA SER A 93 5.95 5.80 7.54
C SER A 93 5.53 6.37 8.90
N GLN A 94 4.71 5.66 9.67
CA GLN A 94 4.32 6.10 11.02
C GLN A 94 5.49 6.11 12.00
N THR A 95 6.40 5.15 11.94
CA THR A 95 7.57 5.11 12.85
C THR A 95 8.51 6.30 12.70
N GLU A 96 8.51 6.97 11.53
CA GLU A 96 9.30 8.18 11.29
C GLU A 96 8.58 9.45 11.75
N ASN A 97 7.25 9.43 11.79
CA ASN A 97 6.41 10.60 12.03
C ASN A 97 5.74 10.63 13.41
N SER A 98 5.75 9.52 14.15
CA SER A 98 5.00 9.39 15.41
C SER A 98 5.84 8.64 16.46
N PRO A 99 6.37 9.34 17.48
CA PRO A 99 7.16 8.70 18.54
C PRO A 99 6.32 7.78 19.44
N ASP A 100 4.99 7.98 19.49
CA ASP A 100 4.06 7.27 20.37
C ASP A 100 3.32 6.12 19.66
N LEU A 101 3.93 5.54 18.61
CA LEU A 101 3.32 4.43 17.89
C LEU A 101 3.18 3.19 18.79
N THR A 102 1.94 2.69 18.92
CA THR A 102 1.63 1.47 19.68
C THR A 102 1.20 0.31 18.78
N LEU A 103 1.24 -0.91 19.31
CA LEU A 103 0.70 -2.09 18.62
C LEU A 103 -0.80 -1.98 18.31
N HIS A 104 -1.54 -1.25 19.15
CA HIS A 104 -2.96 -1.00 18.89
C HIS A 104 -3.15 -0.20 17.61
N ASN A 105 -2.35 0.84 17.40
CA ASN A 105 -2.39 1.64 16.17
C ASN A 105 -2.12 0.78 14.92
N ILE A 106 -1.17 -0.15 15.00
CA ILE A 106 -0.87 -1.06 13.89
C ILE A 106 -2.05 -2.01 13.63
N THR A 107 -2.69 -2.51 14.68
CA THR A 107 -3.85 -3.39 14.57
C THR A 107 -5.06 -2.66 13.96
N ASP A 108 -5.30 -1.42 14.37
CA ASP A 108 -6.32 -0.56 13.77
C ASP A 108 -6.04 -0.32 12.29
N GLU A 109 -4.78 -0.10 11.92
CA GLU A 109 -4.37 0.03 10.52
C GLU A 109 -4.59 -1.26 9.72
N CYS A 110 -4.38 -2.44 10.32
CA CYS A 110 -4.73 -3.71 9.67
C CYS A 110 -6.22 -3.76 9.33
N GLN A 111 -7.08 -3.42 10.30
CA GLN A 111 -8.52 -3.40 10.09
C GLN A 111 -8.93 -2.37 9.04
N ARG A 112 -8.29 -1.19 9.07
CA ARG A 112 -8.54 -0.13 8.10
C ARG A 112 -8.18 -0.56 6.68
N ILE A 113 -7.06 -1.25 6.49
CA ILE A 113 -6.66 -1.79 5.17
C ILE A 113 -7.70 -2.80 4.68
N GLN A 114 -8.13 -3.74 5.52
CA GLN A 114 -9.15 -4.72 5.14
C GLN A 114 -10.47 -4.06 4.73
N ASN A 115 -10.92 -3.04 5.48
CA ASN A 115 -12.13 -2.31 5.14
C ASN A 115 -11.99 -1.61 3.77
N ILE A 116 -10.85 -0.98 3.52
CA ILE A 116 -10.57 -0.33 2.22
C ILE A 116 -10.54 -1.36 1.08
N GLU A 117 -9.96 -2.54 1.30
CA GLU A 117 -9.95 -3.62 0.30
C GLU A 117 -11.38 -4.11 -0.02
N MET A 118 -12.22 -4.27 1.00
CA MET A 118 -13.63 -4.63 0.83
C MET A 118 -14.41 -3.56 0.04
N ASP A 119 -14.25 -2.28 0.41
CA ASP A 119 -14.91 -1.16 -0.26
C ASP A 119 -14.40 -0.99 -1.70
N SER A 120 -13.10 -1.16 -1.93
CA SER A 120 -12.48 -1.13 -3.27
C SER A 120 -13.03 -2.25 -4.14
N ALA A 121 -13.18 -3.45 -3.60
CA ALA A 121 -13.77 -4.58 -4.31
C ALA A 121 -15.25 -4.36 -4.66
N LEU A 122 -16.01 -3.64 -3.83
CA LEU A 122 -17.39 -3.25 -4.14
C LEU A 122 -17.44 -2.34 -5.37
N ILE A 123 -16.64 -1.27 -5.39
CA ILE A 123 -16.56 -0.33 -6.52
C ILE A 123 -16.06 -1.01 -7.80
N ALA A 124 -15.05 -1.89 -7.69
CA ALA A 124 -14.51 -2.60 -8.83
C ALA A 124 -15.55 -3.55 -9.48
N LYS A 125 -16.39 -4.21 -8.68
CA LYS A 125 -17.44 -5.12 -9.18
C LYS A 125 -18.59 -4.39 -9.88
N ASP A 126 -18.92 -3.17 -9.46
CA ASP A 126 -19.92 -2.35 -10.14
C ASP A 126 -19.48 -1.92 -11.56
N SER A 127 -18.19 -2.03 -11.88
CA SER A 127 -17.69 -1.76 -13.24
C SER A 127 -17.97 -2.89 -14.25
N GLU A 128 -18.16 -4.14 -13.81
CA GLU A 128 -18.47 -5.28 -14.69
C GLU A 128 -19.95 -5.34 -15.11
N TYR A 129 -20.86 -4.70 -14.37
CA TYR A 129 -22.29 -4.64 -14.70
C TYR A 129 -22.66 -3.51 -15.68
N ASN A 130 -21.69 -2.67 -16.08
CA ASN A 130 -21.88 -1.70 -17.16
C ASN A 130 -21.54 -2.25 -18.55
N ASN A 131 -21.60 -3.56 -18.75
CA ASN A 131 -21.78 -4.14 -20.07
C ASN A 131 -23.21 -3.87 -20.54
N VAL A 132 -23.52 -2.61 -20.83
CA VAL A 132 -24.68 -2.25 -21.65
C VAL A 132 -24.47 -2.98 -22.97
N ASN A 133 -25.28 -4.01 -23.20
CA ASN A 133 -25.27 -4.84 -24.40
C ASN A 133 -25.49 -3.92 -25.61
N HIS A 134 -24.43 -3.33 -26.15
CA HIS A 134 -24.49 -2.65 -27.43
C HIS A 134 -24.63 -3.77 -28.45
N LEU A 135 -25.87 -4.05 -28.86
CA LEU A 135 -26.18 -4.98 -29.94
C LEU A 135 -25.29 -4.61 -31.14
N GLN A 136 -24.19 -5.34 -31.31
CA GLN A 136 -23.38 -5.26 -32.52
C GLN A 136 -24.21 -5.91 -33.63
N VAL A 137 -25.01 -5.10 -34.30
CA VAL A 137 -25.61 -5.49 -35.57
C VAL A 137 -24.46 -5.62 -36.56
N SER A 138 -23.96 -6.84 -36.74
CA SER A 138 -23.02 -7.17 -37.81
C SER A 138 -23.68 -6.81 -39.15
N PRO A 139 -23.00 -6.11 -40.08
CA PRO A 139 -23.59 -5.77 -41.36
C PRO A 139 -23.63 -7.03 -42.24
N LYS A 140 -24.72 -7.80 -42.14
CA LYS A 140 -25.00 -8.85 -43.13
C LYS A 140 -25.21 -8.19 -44.49
N LYS A 141 -24.37 -8.60 -45.45
CA LYS A 141 -24.39 -8.19 -46.85
C LYS A 141 -25.81 -8.19 -47.41
N ARG A 142 -26.17 -7.07 -48.03
CA ARG A 142 -27.40 -6.84 -48.77
C ARG A 142 -27.58 -7.92 -49.84
N LYS A 143 -28.72 -8.62 -49.82
CA LYS A 143 -29.40 -9.02 -51.05
C LYS A 143 -30.80 -8.43 -51.00
N ALA A 144 -31.04 -7.51 -51.93
CA ALA A 144 -32.33 -6.87 -52.13
C ALA A 144 -33.30 -7.86 -52.78
N CYS A 145 -34.54 -7.88 -52.31
CA CYS A 145 -35.72 -8.01 -53.16
C CYS A 145 -36.97 -7.59 -52.37
N ASN A 146 -37.48 -6.41 -52.73
CA ASN A 146 -38.88 -5.97 -52.88
C ASN A 146 -39.92 -6.17 -51.74
N THR A 147 -40.61 -5.06 -51.50
CA THR A 147 -41.76 -4.72 -50.62
C THR A 147 -42.99 -5.64 -50.72
N PRO A 148 -44.10 -5.39 -49.98
CA PRO A 148 -44.27 -5.13 -48.55
C PRO A 148 -45.40 -6.02 -47.95
N THR A 149 -45.36 -6.44 -46.67
CA THR A 149 -46.61 -6.76 -45.95
C THR A 149 -46.41 -6.85 -44.43
N LYS A 150 -47.35 -6.23 -43.71
CA LYS A 150 -47.39 -6.06 -42.26
C LYS A 150 -47.54 -7.42 -41.55
N ALA A 151 -46.61 -7.76 -40.67
CA ALA A 151 -46.82 -8.76 -39.62
C ALA A 151 -46.81 -8.05 -38.25
N LYS A 152 -47.95 -8.10 -37.55
CA LYS A 152 -48.20 -7.45 -36.26
C LYS A 152 -47.31 -8.10 -35.19
N SER A 153 -46.57 -7.29 -34.44
CA SER A 153 -45.77 -7.76 -33.30
C SER A 153 -46.64 -8.40 -32.23
N ARG A 154 -46.19 -9.52 -31.68
CA ARG A 154 -46.79 -10.20 -30.51
C ARG A 154 -46.12 -9.65 -29.24
N PRO A 155 -46.84 -9.50 -28.11
CA PRO A 155 -46.23 -9.04 -26.85
C PRO A 155 -45.17 -10.01 -26.33
N SER A 156 -44.23 -9.51 -25.51
CA SER A 156 -43.16 -10.32 -24.90
C SER A 156 -43.68 -11.33 -23.86
N THR A 157 -44.88 -11.10 -23.30
CA THR A 157 -45.50 -11.99 -22.30
C THR A 157 -47.01 -12.07 -22.49
N ALA A 158 -47.60 -13.24 -22.18
CA ALA A 158 -49.05 -13.46 -22.24
C ALA A 158 -49.77 -12.72 -21.11
N ARG A 159 -51.01 -12.27 -21.35
CA ARG A 159 -51.74 -11.50 -20.35
C ARG A 159 -52.28 -12.40 -19.23
N TRP A 160 -51.94 -12.07 -17.98
CA TRP A 160 -52.24 -12.88 -16.79
C TRP A 160 -53.74 -13.14 -16.51
N LYS A 161 -54.66 -12.36 -17.11
CA LYS A 161 -56.11 -12.56 -16.93
C LYS A 161 -56.77 -13.53 -17.92
N CYS A 162 -56.18 -13.79 -19.08
CA CYS A 162 -56.79 -14.68 -20.09
C CYS A 162 -55.80 -15.56 -20.86
N GLY A 163 -54.49 -15.45 -20.64
CA GLY A 163 -53.48 -16.30 -21.28
C GLY A 163 -53.17 -15.99 -22.74
N ASP A 164 -53.92 -15.06 -23.36
CA ASP A 164 -53.72 -14.67 -24.75
C ASP A 164 -52.64 -13.60 -24.93
N TRP A 165 -52.10 -13.55 -26.15
CA TRP A 165 -50.93 -12.76 -26.50
C TRP A 165 -51.32 -11.53 -27.34
N HIS A 166 -51.89 -10.52 -26.68
CA HIS A 166 -52.28 -9.27 -27.32
C HIS A 166 -51.95 -8.06 -26.44
N PHE A 167 -51.64 -6.92 -27.06
CA PHE A 167 -51.42 -5.65 -26.35
C PHE A 167 -52.76 -5.06 -25.90
N VAL A 168 -52.85 -4.65 -24.64
CA VAL A 168 -54.04 -3.99 -24.10
C VAL A 168 -54.02 -2.54 -24.53
N LYS A 169 -55.09 -2.05 -25.17
CA LYS A 169 -55.31 -0.61 -25.31
C LYS A 169 -56.08 -0.14 -24.07
N TYR A 170 -55.46 0.70 -23.25
CA TYR A 170 -56.21 1.50 -22.27
C TYR A 170 -56.74 2.74 -23.00
N GLY A 171 -58.07 2.82 -23.12
CA GLY A 171 -58.79 4.02 -23.55
C GLY A 171 -59.41 4.73 -22.34
N PRO A 172 -59.88 5.98 -22.51
CA PRO A 172 -60.17 6.94 -21.45
C PRO A 172 -61.25 6.50 -20.46
#